data_AF-A0A520UY75-F1
#
_entry.id   AF-A0A520UY75-F1
#
_cell.length_a   1.000
_cell.length_b   1.000
_cell.length_c   1.000
_cell.angle_alpha   90.00
_cell.angle_beta   90.00
_cell.angle_gamma   90.00
#
_symmetry.space_group_name_H-M   'P 1'
#
loop_
_entity.id
_entity.type
_entity.pdbx_description
1 polymer ?
#
loop_
_entity_poly.entity_id
_entity_poly.type
_entity_poly.pdbx_seq_one_letter_code
_entity_poly.pdbx_strand_id
1 'polypeptide(L)'
;MGDRGVGSAPRACQARQQIGEIWMRTTRLRQKIKKFLDVRGEANTTEILEHVNSTMRHGTTPQQLGNVLSKDKDIMKVATTKRGGALSGRYEICVWQLRPGALDEN
;
A
#
# COMPACT_ATOMS: atom_id res chain seq x y z
N MET A 1 51.56 20.90 -6.55
CA MET A 1 50.34 20.91 -7.38
C MET A 1 49.38 19.87 -6.83
N GLY A 2 48.24 20.31 -6.30
CA GLY A 2 47.19 19.40 -5.85
C GLY A 2 46.24 19.05 -6.99
N ASP A 3 45.61 17.88 -6.92
CA ASP A 3 44.20 17.75 -7.32
C ASP A 3 43.54 16.61 -6.53
N ARG A 4 42.77 17.04 -5.53
CA ARG A 4 41.45 16.57 -5.09
C ARG A 4 41.17 15.07 -5.15
N GLY A 5 41.16 14.47 -3.95
CA GLY A 5 40.41 13.26 -3.68
C GLY A 5 38.92 13.47 -3.97
N VAL A 6 38.39 12.74 -4.94
CA VAL A 6 36.95 12.57 -5.14
C VAL A 6 36.44 11.67 -4.00
N GLY A 7 36.09 12.30 -2.88
CA GLY A 7 35.39 11.65 -1.79
C GLY A 7 34.04 11.15 -2.28
N SER A 8 33.93 9.85 -2.52
CA SER A 8 32.64 9.19 -2.72
C SER A 8 31.82 9.35 -1.44
N ALA A 9 30.68 10.05 -1.54
CA ALA A 9 29.78 10.24 -0.41
C ALA A 9 29.38 8.89 0.23
N PRO A 10 29.31 8.77 1.57
CA PRO A 10 29.00 7.52 2.24
C PRO A 10 27.54 7.09 1.97
N ARG A 11 27.36 5.82 1.59
CA ARG A 11 26.07 5.17 1.26
C ARG A 11 24.98 5.33 2.33
N ALA A 12 25.35 5.61 3.58
CA ALA A 12 24.42 5.80 4.69
C ALA A 12 23.51 7.04 4.54
N CYS A 13 23.92 8.06 3.78
CA CYS A 13 23.12 9.27 3.59
C CYS A 13 21.94 9.06 2.62
N GLN A 14 22.11 8.19 1.61
CA GLN A 14 21.05 7.86 0.64
C GLN A 14 19.88 7.08 1.26
N ALA A 15 20.15 6.20 2.23
CA ALA A 15 19.10 5.40 2.87
C ALA A 15 18.12 6.25 3.71
N ARG A 16 18.60 7.32 4.35
CA ARG A 16 17.76 8.19 5.22
C ARG A 16 16.74 9.02 4.43
N GLN A 17 17.13 9.52 3.26
CA GLN A 17 16.22 10.31 2.41
C GLN A 17 15.15 9.43 1.73
N GLN A 18 15.53 8.21 1.36
CA GLN A 18 14.64 7.29 0.66
C GLN A 18 13.49 6.74 1.55
N ILE A 19 13.71 6.57 2.85
CA ILE A 19 12.67 6.13 3.79
C ILE A 19 11.57 7.18 3.97
N GLY A 20 11.92 8.47 4.00
CA GLY A 20 10.97 9.57 4.11
C GLY A 20 10.03 9.68 2.90
N GLU A 21 10.58 9.52 1.69
CA GLU A 21 9.77 9.48 0.47
C GLU A 21 8.83 8.28 0.41
N ILE A 22 9.28 7.10 0.86
CA ILE A 22 8.45 5.89 0.94
C ILE A 22 7.28 6.12 1.90
N TRP A 23 7.55 6.74 3.05
CA TRP A 23 6.52 7.06 4.06
C TRP A 23 5.45 8.00 3.49
N MET A 24 5.82 9.08 2.79
CA MET A 24 4.87 10.00 2.17
C MET A 24 3.99 9.34 1.09
N ARG A 25 4.57 8.45 0.27
CA ARG A 25 3.82 7.69 -0.75
C ARG A 25 2.80 6.76 -0.09
N THR A 26 3.17 6.09 1.00
CA THR A 26 2.24 5.23 1.74
C THR A 26 1.11 6.00 2.41
N THR A 27 1.35 7.23 2.90
CA THR A 27 0.29 8.06 3.50
C THR A 27 -0.80 8.43 2.49
N ARG A 28 -0.40 8.88 1.29
CA ARG A 28 -1.36 9.20 0.21
C ARG A 28 -2.15 7.99 -0.24
N LEU A 29 -1.48 6.84 -0.37
CA LEU A 29 -2.11 5.57 -0.71
C LEU A 29 -3.18 5.20 0.32
N ARG A 30 -2.84 5.27 1.62
CA ARG A 30 -3.77 4.97 2.72
C ARG A 30 -5.01 5.84 2.71
N GLN A 31 -4.85 7.17 2.57
CA GLN A 31 -6.00 8.09 2.50
C GLN A 31 -6.96 7.74 1.36
N LYS A 32 -6.41 7.34 0.21
CA LYS A 32 -7.22 6.97 -0.97
C LYS A 32 -7.98 5.67 -0.74
N ILE A 33 -7.32 4.68 -0.15
CA ILE A 33 -7.95 3.41 0.23
C ILE A 33 -9.06 3.64 1.26
N LYS A 34 -8.81 4.47 2.27
CA LYS A 34 -9.83 4.80 3.30
C LYS A 34 -11.07 5.43 2.66
N LYS A 35 -10.91 6.41 1.76
CA LYS A 35 -12.03 7.00 1.01
C LYS A 35 -12.77 5.97 0.15
N PHE A 36 -12.05 5.04 -0.47
CA PHE A 36 -12.66 3.98 -1.27
C PHE A 36 -13.46 2.99 -0.42
N LEU A 37 -12.91 2.58 0.73
CA LEU A 37 -13.57 1.69 1.68
C LEU A 37 -14.73 2.37 2.41
N ASP A 38 -14.67 3.69 2.61
CA ASP A 38 -15.79 4.45 3.16
C ASP A 38 -17.01 4.43 2.22
N VAL A 39 -16.78 4.67 0.93
CA VAL A 39 -17.86 4.68 -0.08
C VAL A 39 -18.43 3.27 -0.34
N ARG A 40 -17.58 2.24 -0.36
CA ARG A 40 -18.01 0.86 -0.66
C ARG A 40 -18.37 0.01 0.58
N GLY A 41 -17.86 0.36 1.75
CA GLY A 41 -17.90 -0.48 2.95
C GLY A 41 -16.79 -1.53 2.95
N GLU A 42 -16.92 -2.57 2.13
CA GLU A 42 -15.97 -3.69 2.02
C GLU A 42 -15.43 -3.83 0.59
N ALA A 43 -14.15 -4.22 0.47
CA ALA A 43 -13.54 -4.47 -0.84
C ALA A 43 -12.43 -5.52 -0.79
N ASN A 44 -12.27 -6.25 -1.88
CA ASN A 44 -11.19 -7.22 -2.00
C ASN A 44 -9.87 -6.57 -2.44
N THR A 45 -8.72 -7.22 -2.18
CA THR A 45 -7.40 -6.66 -2.53
C THR A 45 -7.30 -6.29 -4.01
N THR A 46 -7.92 -7.05 -4.91
CA THR A 46 -7.86 -6.81 -6.36
C THR A 46 -8.63 -5.56 -6.78
N GLU A 47 -9.82 -5.35 -6.22
CA GLU A 47 -10.64 -4.16 -6.46
C GLU A 47 -9.97 -2.90 -5.93
N ILE A 48 -9.38 -2.98 -4.73
CA ILE A 48 -8.61 -1.87 -4.15
C ILE A 48 -7.41 -1.57 -5.05
N LEU A 49 -6.70 -2.60 -5.50
CA LEU A 49 -5.54 -2.46 -6.39
C LEU A 49 -5.92 -1.79 -7.71
N GLU A 50 -7.02 -2.21 -8.32
CA GLU A 50 -7.53 -1.64 -9.58
C GLU A 50 -7.92 -0.17 -9.40
N HIS A 51 -8.59 0.18 -8.29
CA HIS A 51 -8.93 1.56 -7.97
C HIS A 51 -7.68 2.43 -7.73
N VAL A 52 -6.69 1.90 -7.01
CA VAL A 52 -5.43 2.62 -6.77
C VAL A 52 -4.66 2.82 -8.07
N ASN A 53 -4.53 1.78 -8.88
CA ASN A 53 -3.75 1.81 -10.11
C ASN A 53 -4.40 2.66 -11.20
N SER A 54 -5.74 2.70 -11.27
CA SER A 54 -6.46 3.59 -12.18
C SER A 54 -6.34 5.07 -11.79
N THR A 55 -6.21 5.36 -10.50
CA THR A 55 -6.19 6.75 -10.00
C THR A 55 -4.78 7.31 -9.76
N MET A 56 -3.72 6.49 -9.89
CA MET A 56 -2.32 6.90 -9.65
C MET A 56 -1.47 6.70 -10.90
N ARG A 57 -0.54 7.64 -11.16
CA ARG A 57 0.44 7.53 -12.27
C ARG A 57 1.39 6.34 -12.10
N HIS A 58 1.78 6.06 -10.86
CA HIS A 58 2.58 4.90 -10.50
C HIS A 58 1.75 4.09 -9.52
N GLY A 59 1.28 2.94 -9.99
CA GLY A 59 0.48 2.02 -9.21
C GLY A 59 1.26 1.34 -8.09
N THR A 60 0.61 0.37 -7.45
CA THR A 60 1.22 -0.50 -6.44
C THR A 60 1.06 -1.96 -6.85
N THR A 61 1.72 -2.86 -6.12
CA THR A 61 1.58 -4.31 -6.30
C THR A 61 0.64 -4.88 -5.23
N PRO A 62 -0.06 -5.99 -5.49
CA PRO A 62 -0.93 -6.62 -4.50
C PRO A 62 -0.19 -6.94 -3.18
N GLN A 63 1.07 -7.37 -3.28
CA GLN A 63 1.92 -7.67 -2.13
C GLN A 63 2.22 -6.41 -1.29
N GLN A 64 2.64 -5.33 -1.94
CA GLN A 64 2.92 -4.07 -1.25
C GLN A 64 1.65 -3.46 -0.66
N LEU A 65 0.53 -3.54 -1.39
CA LEU A 65 -0.78 -3.13 -0.91
C LEU A 65 -1.16 -3.91 0.35
N GLY A 66 -1.04 -5.24 0.33
CA GLY A 66 -1.30 -6.09 1.51
C GLY A 66 -0.43 -5.73 2.71
N ASN A 67 0.84 -5.38 2.51
CA ASN A 67 1.73 -4.92 3.57
C ASN A 67 1.32 -3.55 4.13
N VAL A 68 0.82 -2.65 3.29
CA VAL A 68 0.35 -1.31 3.71
C VAL A 68 -0.95 -1.44 4.50
N LEU A 69 -1.89 -2.26 4.01
CA LEU A 69 -3.18 -2.53 4.63
C LEU A 69 -3.01 -3.21 5.99
N SER A 70 -2.20 -4.27 6.07
CA SER A 70 -1.94 -4.99 7.33
C SER A 70 -1.28 -4.13 8.42
N LYS A 71 -0.58 -3.06 8.02
CA LYS A 71 0.06 -2.12 8.95
C LYS A 71 -0.85 -0.99 9.40
N ASP A 72 -2.00 -0.80 8.76
CA ASP A 72 -2.94 0.25 9.11
C ASP A 72 -3.87 -0.25 10.21
N LYS A 73 -4.09 0.56 11.27
CA LYS A 73 -4.94 0.18 12.41
C LYS A 73 -6.43 0.39 12.10
N ASP A 74 -6.72 1.20 11.09
CA ASP A 74 -8.07 1.61 10.74
C ASP A 74 -8.70 0.68 9.69
N ILE A 75 -7.90 -0.19 9.08
CA ILE A 75 -8.35 -1.14 8.07
C ILE A 75 -8.15 -2.55 8.62
N MET A 76 -9.20 -3.35 8.60
CA MET A 76 -9.15 -4.74 9.07
C MET A 76 -9.39 -5.72 7.94
N LYS A 77 -8.71 -6.87 8.01
CA LYS A 77 -8.96 -8.01 7.14
C LYS A 77 -10.18 -8.77 7.67
N VAL A 78 -11.26 -8.80 6.90
CA VAL A 78 -12.54 -9.38 7.32
C VAL A 78 -12.70 -10.81 6.84
N ALA A 79 -12.29 -11.09 5.61
CA ALA A 79 -12.42 -12.42 5.02
C ALA A 79 -11.24 -12.76 4.11
N THR A 80 -11.11 -14.05 3.81
CA THR A 80 -10.22 -14.54 2.76
C THR A 80 -11.03 -15.39 1.80
N THR A 81 -11.23 -14.87 0.60
CA THR A 81 -11.94 -15.54 -0.48
C THR A 81 -10.96 -16.47 -1.19
N LYS A 82 -11.18 -17.78 -1.08
CA LYS A 82 -10.43 -18.78 -1.84
C LYS A 82 -10.97 -18.81 -3.26
N ARG A 83 -10.17 -18.37 -4.23
CA ARG A 83 -10.46 -18.58 -5.66
C ARG A 83 -9.62 -19.75 -6.16
N GLY A 84 -10.31 -20.77 -6.65
CA GLY A 84 -9.67 -21.92 -7.28
C GLY A 84 -10.58 -22.44 -8.39
N GLY A 85 -10.04 -22.49 -9.60
CA GLY A 85 -10.66 -23.16 -10.73
C GLY A 85 -9.77 -24.30 -11.20
N ALA A 86 -10.33 -25.30 -11.88
CA ALA A 86 -9.59 -26.47 -12.38
C ALA A 86 -8.33 -26.12 -13.21
N LEU A 87 -8.30 -24.93 -13.82
CA LEU A 87 -7.21 -24.45 -14.66
C LEU A 87 -6.38 -23.29 -14.05
N SER A 88 -6.91 -22.62 -13.02
CA SER A 88 -6.38 -21.31 -12.55
C SER A 88 -5.45 -21.41 -11.33
N GLY A 89 -5.17 -22.61 -10.82
CA GLY A 89 -4.52 -22.78 -9.52
C GLY A 89 -5.40 -22.28 -8.37
N ARG A 90 -4.98 -22.54 -7.12
CA ARG A 90 -5.68 -22.07 -5.92
C ARG A 90 -4.97 -20.83 -5.41
N TYR A 91 -5.65 -19.70 -5.36
CA TYR A 91 -5.14 -18.47 -4.76
C TYR A 91 -6.16 -17.87 -3.80
N GLU A 92 -5.66 -17.12 -2.83
CA GLU A 92 -6.45 -16.52 -1.77
C GLU A 92 -6.48 -15.01 -1.96
N ILE A 93 -7.68 -14.43 -2.02
CA ILE A 93 -7.89 -12.99 -2.09
C ILE A 93 -8.37 -12.52 -0.72
N CYS A 94 -7.69 -11.56 -0.12
CA CYS A 94 -8.13 -10.97 1.14
C CYS A 94 -9.23 -9.92 0.87
N VAL A 95 -10.21 -9.88 1.77
CA VAL A 95 -11.24 -8.85 1.82
C VAL A 95 -10.95 -7.93 3.00
N TRP A 96 -11.05 -6.64 2.75
CA TRP A 96 -10.71 -5.57 3.68
C TRP A 96 -11.92 -4.68 3.91
N GLN A 97 -12.04 -4.20 5.13
CA GLN A 97 -13.11 -3.28 5.52
C GLN A 97 -12.52 -2.17 6.38
N LEU A 98 -13.10 -0.97 6.25
CA LEU A 98 -12.79 0.12 7.16
C LEU A 98 -13.40 -0.16 8.53
N ARG A 99 -12.65 0.10 9.59
CA ARG A 99 -13.16 -0.05 10.96
C ARG A 99 -14.30 0.96 11.18
N PRO A 100 -15.48 0.51 11.66
CA PRO A 100 -16.55 1.43 12.01
C PRO A 100 -16.07 2.37 13.13
N GLY A 101 -16.16 3.68 12.87
CA GLY A 101 -15.69 4.75 13.78
C GLY A 101 -14.32 5.37 13.41
N ALA A 102 -13.62 4.89 12.39
CA ALA A 102 -12.30 5.43 12.01
C ALA A 102 -12.35 6.76 11.23
N LEU A 103 -13.54 7.28 10.91
CA LEU A 103 -13.72 8.53 10.15
C LEU A 103 -14.05 9.74 11.03
N ASP A 104 -14.28 9.53 12.32
CA ASP A 104 -14.74 10.59 13.24
C ASP A 104 -13.59 11.48 13.77
N GLU A 105 -12.33 11.16 13.45
CA GLU A 105 -11.14 11.86 13.98
C GLU A 105 -10.31 12.60 12.92
N ASN A 106 -10.94 13.25 11.93
CA ASN A 106 -10.19 14.16 11.05
C ASN A 106 -10.94 15.42 10.62
#